data_AF-A0A2P2CE25-F1
#
_entry.id   AF-A0A2P2CE25-F1
#
_cell.length_a   1.000
_cell.length_b   1.000
_cell.length_c   1.000
_cell.angle_alpha   90.00
_cell.angle_beta   90.00
_cell.angle_gamma   90.00
#
_symmetry.space_group_name_H-M   'P 1'
#
loop_
_entity.id
_entity.type
_entity.pdbx_description
1 polymer ?
#
loop_
_entity_poly.entity_id
_entity_poly.type
_entity_poly.pdbx_seq_one_letter_code
_entity_poly.pdbx_strand_id
1 'polypeptide(L)'
;MTRSVTRQWRGRLILLVIVVVVTYAALVVLDFGPRPFAWALLVTTVAALGWLLMDAGNARPARWRSGVPARTYAHTAEDTAHARVLDGHLDSRDPGPALRDRLVSLARSRDPDLLDPELRALAQQPVLRLSPDDIDRYLSRIEALGDR
;
A
#
# COMPACT_ATOMS: atom_id res chain seq x y z
N MET A 1 24.86 4.18 13.38
CA MET A 1 23.82 5.23 13.45
C MET A 1 22.73 4.99 14.52
N THR A 2 22.60 3.81 15.11
CA THR A 2 21.52 3.49 16.08
C THR A 2 21.69 4.08 17.49
N ARG A 3 22.93 4.34 17.95
CA ARG A 3 23.21 4.90 19.29
C ARG A 3 22.76 6.35 19.50
N SER A 4 22.67 7.15 18.43
CA SER A 4 22.22 8.54 18.53
C SER A 4 20.70 8.64 18.71
N VAL A 5 19.95 7.79 18.01
CA VAL A 5 18.48 7.73 18.07
C VAL A 5 18.02 7.37 19.49
N THR A 6 18.62 6.34 20.09
CA THR A 6 18.27 5.94 21.47
C THR A 6 18.58 7.00 22.50
N ARG A 7 19.69 7.74 22.35
CA ARG A 7 20.06 8.84 23.26
C ARG A 7 19.13 10.03 23.14
N GLN A 8 18.71 10.40 21.92
CA GLN A 8 17.77 11.49 21.67
C GLN A 8 16.38 11.18 22.25
N TRP A 9 15.88 9.96 22.04
CA TRP A 9 14.60 9.53 22.59
C TRP A 9 14.61 9.43 24.13
N ARG A 10 15.72 8.99 24.72
CA ARG A 10 15.91 9.04 26.18
C ARG A 10 15.85 10.47 26.71
N GLY A 11 16.51 11.43 26.05
CA GLY A 11 16.44 12.84 26.42
C GLY A 11 15.01 13.38 26.37
N ARG A 12 14.24 13.04 25.33
CA ARG A 12 12.82 13.39 25.18
C ARG A 12 11.96 12.80 26.32
N LEU A 13 12.14 11.53 26.65
CA LEU A 13 11.43 10.89 27.77
C LEU A 13 11.75 11.54 29.11
N ILE A 14 13.02 11.82 29.38
CA ILE A 14 13.44 12.52 30.62
C ILE A 14 12.81 13.90 30.69
N LEU A 15 12.85 14.66 29.59
CA LEU A 15 12.23 15.98 29.50
C LEU A 15 10.72 15.91 29.77
N LEU A 16 10.03 14.93 29.17
CA LEU A 16 8.60 14.73 29.39
C LEU A 16 8.28 14.46 30.85
N VAL A 17 9.02 13.56 31.49
CA VAL A 17 8.83 13.23 32.91
C VAL A 17 9.03 14.48 33.77
N ILE A 18 10.08 15.28 33.51
CA ILE A 18 10.34 16.53 34.22
C ILE A 18 9.17 17.51 34.04
N VAL A 19 8.70 17.70 32.80
CA VAL A 19 7.57 18.60 32.51
C VAL A 19 6.31 18.15 33.24
N VAL A 20 5.97 16.86 33.21
CA VAL A 20 4.81 16.32 33.94
C VAL A 20 4.93 16.60 35.43
N VAL A 21 6.07 16.30 36.05
CA VAL A 21 6.27 16.48 37.50
C VAL A 21 6.21 17.95 37.91
N VAL A 22 6.93 18.83 37.19
CA VAL A 22 6.99 20.26 37.50
C VAL A 22 5.62 20.92 37.35
N THR A 23 4.92 20.64 36.25
CA THR A 23 3.59 21.23 36.00
C THR A 23 2.53 20.67 36.95
N TYR A 24 2.59 19.38 37.27
CA TYR A 24 1.70 18.78 38.28
C TYR A 24 1.92 19.42 39.65
N ALA A 25 3.18 19.57 40.08
CA ALA A 25 3.51 20.22 41.35
C ALA A 25 3.00 21.67 41.39
N ALA A 26 3.16 22.42 40.30
CA ALA A 26 2.62 23.78 40.19
C ALA A 26 1.09 23.81 40.32
N LEU A 27 0.38 22.89 39.67
CA LEU A 27 -1.08 22.79 39.78
C LEU A 27 -1.56 22.41 41.18
N VAL A 28 -0.82 21.55 41.89
CA VAL A 28 -1.10 21.21 43.29
C VAL A 28 -0.88 22.41 44.19
N VAL A 29 0.22 23.16 44.01
CA VAL A 29 0.51 24.39 44.78
C VAL A 29 -0.55 25.46 44.55
N LEU A 30 -1.17 25.48 43.37
CA LEU A 30 -2.25 26.38 43.00
C LEU A 30 -3.66 25.85 43.38
N ASP A 31 -3.74 24.75 44.14
CA ASP A 31 -4.99 24.13 44.61
C ASP A 31 -5.99 23.73 43.49
N PHE A 32 -5.50 23.46 42.28
CA PHE A 32 -6.37 23.02 41.17
C PHE A 32 -6.85 21.56 41.27
N GLY A 33 -6.41 20.81 42.29
CA GLY A 33 -6.79 19.40 42.50
C GLY A 33 -6.61 18.50 41.26
N PRO A 34 -5.46 18.52 40.57
CA PRO A 34 -5.29 17.80 39.31
C PRO A 34 -5.39 16.28 39.50
N ARG A 35 -6.18 15.62 38.64
CA ARG A 35 -6.19 14.15 38.55
C ARG A 35 -4.87 13.68 37.91
N PRO A 36 -4.01 12.93 38.61
CA PRO A 36 -2.63 12.69 38.17
C PRO A 36 -2.56 11.95 36.84
N PHE A 37 -3.41 10.93 36.65
CA PHE A 37 -3.42 10.13 35.43
C PHE A 37 -3.89 10.94 34.21
N ALA A 38 -5.00 11.66 34.34
CA ALA A 38 -5.53 12.49 33.25
C ALA A 38 -4.55 13.61 32.87
N TRP A 39 -3.90 14.23 33.86
CA TRP A 39 -2.88 15.25 33.62
C TRP A 39 -1.67 14.69 32.86
N ALA A 40 -1.11 13.58 33.32
CA ALA A 40 0.02 12.94 32.67
C ALA A 40 -0.30 12.57 31.21
N LEU A 41 -1.50 12.06 30.95
CA LEU A 41 -1.94 11.68 29.60
C LEU A 41 -2.11 12.91 28.69
N LEU A 42 -2.66 14.01 29.22
CA LEU A 42 -2.77 15.28 28.49
C LEU A 42 -1.41 15.83 28.11
N VAL A 43 -0.48 15.94 29.08
CA VAL A 43 0.88 16.44 28.82
C VAL A 43 1.62 15.54 27.83
N THR A 44 1.47 14.22 27.96
CA THR A 44 2.07 13.25 27.03
C THR A 44 1.53 13.42 25.61
N THR A 45 0.23 13.62 25.47
CA THR A 45 -0.41 13.82 24.16
C THR A 45 0.08 15.12 23.50
N VAL A 46 0.13 16.21 24.26
CA VAL A 46 0.63 17.50 23.78
C VAL A 46 2.10 17.40 23.37
N ALA A 47 2.94 16.75 24.20
CA ALA A 47 4.35 16.55 23.89
C ALA A 47 4.57 15.66 22.65
N ALA A 48 3.78 14.59 22.49
CA ALA A 48 3.85 13.72 21.33
C ALA A 48 3.52 14.48 20.04
N LEU A 49 2.47 15.31 20.05
CA LEU A 49 2.11 16.18 18.92
C LEU A 49 3.22 17.20 18.62
N GLY A 50 3.79 17.82 19.65
CA GLY A 50 4.90 18.76 19.49
C GLY A 50 6.14 18.11 18.87
N TRP A 51 6.53 16.93 19.36
CA TRP A 51 7.65 16.19 18.78
C TRP A 51 7.36 15.71 17.36
N LEU A 52 6.14 15.27 17.07
CA LEU A 52 5.73 14.89 15.73
C LEU A 52 5.89 16.06 14.76
N LEU A 53 5.48 17.27 15.16
CA LEU A 53 5.62 18.47 14.34
C LEU A 53 7.10 18.83 14.12
N MET A 54 7.93 18.74 15.16
CA MET A 54 9.38 18.97 15.04
C MET A 54 10.07 17.94 14.14
N ASP A 55 9.64 16.67 14.22
CA ASP A 55 10.18 15.58 13.42
C ASP A 55 9.72 15.71 11.96
N ALA A 56 8.48 16.16 11.72
CA ALA A 56 7.97 16.46 10.39
C ALA A 56 8.73 17.64 9.73
N GLY A 57 9.04 18.69 10.49
CA GLY A 57 9.82 19.83 9.99
C GLY A 57 11.28 19.49 9.64
N ASN A 58 11.87 18.49 10.31
CA ASN A 58 13.22 17.99 10.02
C ASN A 58 13.24 16.83 9.01
N ALA A 59 12.06 16.36 8.56
CA ALA A 59 11.99 15.35 7.53
C ALA A 59 12.53 15.95 6.23
N ARG A 60 13.64 15.40 5.73
CA ARG A 60 14.12 15.77 4.39
C ARG A 60 12.98 15.51 3.41
N PRO A 61 12.65 16.46 2.50
CA PRO A 61 11.64 16.21 1.49
C PRO A 61 11.98 14.90 0.80
N ALA A 62 10.99 14.01 0.69
CA ALA A 62 11.15 12.74 0.02
C ALA A 62 11.58 13.02 -1.43
N ARG A 63 12.90 13.00 -1.67
CA ARG A 63 13.44 13.08 -3.01
C ARG A 63 13.14 11.74 -3.62
N TRP A 64 12.12 11.69 -4.47
CA TRP A 64 11.96 10.61 -5.43
C TRP A 64 13.29 10.49 -6.16
N ARG A 65 14.08 9.47 -5.83
CA ARG A 65 15.24 9.12 -6.65
C ARG A 65 14.65 8.64 -7.97
N SER A 66 14.61 9.53 -8.96
CA SER A 66 14.34 9.23 -10.37
C SER A 66 15.44 8.38 -11.02
N GLY A 67 16.15 7.60 -10.21
CA GLY A 67 17.21 6.69 -10.59
C GLY A 67 17.06 5.40 -9.81
N VAL A 68 15.88 4.78 -9.91
CA VAL A 68 15.88 3.32 -9.97
C VAL A 68 16.52 3.03 -11.33
N PRO A 69 17.74 2.46 -11.41
CA PRO A 69 18.19 1.95 -12.70
C PRO A 69 17.06 1.05 -13.19
N ALA A 70 16.64 1.21 -14.44
CA ALA A 70 15.64 0.35 -15.05
C ALA A 70 16.14 -1.09 -14.97
N ARG A 71 15.86 -1.75 -13.84
CA ARG A 71 15.94 -3.18 -13.73
C ARG A 71 14.71 -3.59 -14.49
N THR A 72 14.94 -3.94 -15.74
CA THR A 72 14.03 -4.71 -16.58
C THR A 72 13.71 -6.00 -15.83
N TYR A 73 12.85 -5.91 -14.81
CA TYR A 73 11.95 -6.99 -14.50
C TYR A 73 10.85 -6.86 -15.52
N ALA A 74 11.00 -7.60 -16.61
CA ALA A 74 10.04 -7.62 -17.70
C ALA A 74 8.64 -8.09 -17.25
N HIS A 75 8.42 -8.51 -15.99
CA HIS A 75 7.16 -9.15 -15.57
C HIS A 75 6.47 -8.55 -14.34
N THR A 76 7.13 -7.81 -13.44
CA THR A 76 6.48 -7.47 -12.14
C THR A 76 5.55 -6.26 -12.17
N ALA A 77 5.76 -5.29 -13.06
CA ALA A 77 4.84 -4.16 -13.22
C ALA A 77 3.54 -4.58 -13.93
N GLU A 78 3.62 -5.57 -14.81
CA GLU A 78 2.45 -6.14 -15.47
C GLU A 78 1.66 -7.00 -14.49
N ASP A 79 2.30 -7.88 -13.70
CA ASP A 79 1.61 -8.74 -12.72
C ASP A 79 0.76 -7.96 -11.71
N THR A 80 1.26 -6.82 -11.23
CA THR A 80 0.50 -5.96 -10.29
C THR A 80 -0.64 -5.20 -10.94
N ALA A 81 -0.53 -4.86 -12.23
CA ALA A 81 -1.64 -4.30 -13.01
C ALA A 81 -2.69 -5.38 -13.33
N HIS A 82 -2.26 -6.62 -13.60
CA HIS A 82 -3.11 -7.77 -13.84
C HIS A 82 -3.96 -8.12 -12.61
N ALA A 83 -3.35 -8.16 -11.43
CA ALA A 83 -4.06 -8.37 -10.17
C ALA A 83 -5.13 -7.29 -9.91
N ARG A 84 -4.80 -6.01 -10.16
CA ARG A 84 -5.72 -4.90 -9.94
C ARG A 84 -6.90 -4.88 -10.92
N VAL A 85 -6.69 -5.28 -12.17
CA VAL A 85 -7.77 -5.40 -13.18
C VAL A 85 -8.65 -6.61 -12.89
N LEU A 86 -8.08 -7.71 -12.40
CA LEU A 86 -8.83 -8.90 -11.99
C LEU A 86 -9.70 -8.62 -10.77
N ASP A 87 -9.13 -8.01 -9.71
CA ASP A 87 -9.88 -7.58 -8.53
C ASP A 87 -11.01 -6.60 -8.92
N GLY A 88 -10.71 -5.65 -9.80
CA GLY A 88 -11.71 -4.71 -10.32
C GLY A 88 -12.85 -5.38 -11.08
N HIS A 89 -12.59 -6.48 -11.79
CA HIS A 89 -13.61 -7.23 -12.54
C HIS A 89 -14.44 -8.15 -11.62
N LEU A 90 -13.82 -8.74 -10.60
CA LEU A 90 -14.50 -9.60 -9.63
C LEU A 90 -15.41 -8.80 -8.69
N ASP A 91 -15.00 -7.58 -8.33
CA ASP A 91 -15.73 -6.69 -7.42
C ASP A 91 -16.78 -5.81 -8.14
N SER A 92 -16.65 -5.62 -9.46
CA SER A 92 -17.60 -4.83 -10.25
C SER A 92 -18.91 -5.58 -10.52
N ARG A 93 -20.04 -4.91 -10.28
CA ARG A 93 -21.39 -5.43 -10.53
C ARG A 93 -21.75 -5.52 -12.02
N ASP A 94 -21.04 -4.79 -12.88
CA ASP A 94 -21.20 -4.79 -14.34
C ASP A 94 -19.97 -5.41 -15.03
N PRO A 95 -20.14 -6.40 -15.94
CA PRO A 95 -19.04 -7.06 -16.61
C PRO A 95 -18.34 -6.09 -17.58
N GLY A 96 -17.18 -5.58 -17.19
CA GLY A 96 -16.39 -4.69 -18.04
C GLY A 96 -15.72 -5.43 -19.21
N PRO A 97 -15.70 -4.87 -20.44
CA PRO A 97 -15.01 -5.45 -21.60
C PRO A 97 -13.49 -5.56 -21.41
N ALA A 98 -12.95 -4.82 -20.44
CA ALA A 98 -11.52 -4.70 -20.16
C ALA A 98 -10.84 -6.04 -19.85
N LEU A 99 -11.50 -6.96 -19.13
CA LEU A 99 -10.89 -8.26 -18.82
C LEU A 99 -10.76 -9.14 -20.06
N ARG A 100 -11.82 -9.22 -20.88
CA ARG A 100 -11.82 -9.99 -22.14
C ARG A 100 -10.77 -9.45 -23.10
N ASP A 101 -10.76 -8.14 -23.32
CA ASP A 101 -9.82 -7.52 -24.26
C ASP A 101 -8.36 -7.72 -23.80
N ARG A 102 -8.13 -7.77 -22.49
CA ARG A 102 -6.81 -8.09 -21.92
C ARG A 102 -6.45 -9.58 -22.07
N LEU A 103 -7.38 -10.50 -21.86
CA LEU A 103 -7.16 -11.94 -22.09
C LEU A 103 -6.88 -12.23 -23.57
N VAL A 104 -7.58 -11.57 -24.49
CA VAL A 104 -7.32 -11.66 -25.94
C VAL A 104 -5.95 -11.06 -26.29
N SER A 105 -5.57 -9.95 -25.68
CA SER A 105 -4.24 -9.36 -25.85
C SER A 105 -3.14 -10.31 -25.34
N LEU A 106 -3.36 -10.98 -24.22
CA LEU A 106 -2.43 -11.95 -23.63
C LEU A 106 -2.37 -13.25 -24.44
N ALA A 107 -3.48 -13.67 -25.03
CA ALA A 107 -3.52 -14.79 -25.96
C ALA A 107 -2.74 -14.46 -27.24
N ARG A 108 -2.96 -13.29 -27.84
CA ARG A 108 -2.26 -12.86 -29.07
C ARG A 108 -0.76 -12.65 -28.91
N SER A 109 -0.29 -12.31 -27.71
CA SER A 109 1.16 -12.21 -27.47
C SER A 109 1.86 -13.57 -27.50
N ARG A 110 1.13 -14.67 -27.26
CA ARG A 110 1.66 -16.04 -27.29
C ARG A 110 1.26 -16.81 -28.56
N ASP A 111 0.06 -16.58 -29.08
CA ASP A 111 -0.49 -17.17 -30.30
C ASP A 111 -1.06 -16.04 -31.19
N PRO A 112 -0.23 -15.43 -32.06
CA PRO A 112 -0.59 -14.23 -32.83
C PRO A 112 -1.81 -14.43 -33.72
N ASP A 113 -1.97 -15.63 -34.26
CA ASP A 113 -3.04 -16.00 -35.19
C ASP A 113 -4.26 -16.60 -34.48
N LEU A 114 -4.22 -16.73 -33.13
CA LEU A 114 -5.25 -17.37 -32.32
C LEU A 114 -5.69 -18.70 -32.97
N LEU A 115 -4.71 -19.57 -33.21
CA LEU A 115 -4.90 -20.88 -33.80
C LEU A 115 -5.70 -21.79 -32.87
N ASP A 116 -5.64 -21.55 -31.56
CA ASP A 116 -6.49 -22.25 -30.59
C ASP A 116 -7.98 -21.86 -30.75
N PRO A 117 -8.88 -22.82 -31.04
CA PRO A 117 -10.30 -22.56 -31.26
C PRO A 117 -11.02 -22.01 -30.03
N GLU A 118 -10.56 -22.30 -28.81
CA GLU A 118 -11.16 -21.78 -27.57
C GLU A 118 -10.82 -20.29 -27.36
N LEU A 119 -9.58 -19.90 -27.64
CA LEU A 119 -9.14 -18.49 -27.54
C LEU A 119 -9.75 -17.63 -28.67
N ARG A 120 -9.98 -18.23 -29.85
CA ARG A 120 -10.73 -17.61 -30.93
C ARG A 120 -12.20 -17.40 -30.59
N ALA A 121 -12.83 -18.37 -29.93
CA ALA A 121 -14.21 -18.24 -29.46
C ALA A 121 -14.33 -17.12 -28.41
N LEU A 122 -13.38 -17.02 -27.47
CA LEU A 122 -13.32 -15.92 -26.49
C LEU A 122 -13.25 -14.54 -27.16
N ALA A 123 -12.49 -14.40 -28.25
CA ALA A 123 -12.38 -13.14 -29.01
C ALA A 123 -13.66 -12.77 -29.77
N GLN A 124 -14.52 -13.75 -30.07
CA GLN A 124 -15.77 -13.54 -30.82
C GLN A 124 -17.01 -13.42 -29.93
N GLN A 125 -16.89 -13.74 -28.63
CA GLN A 125 -18.02 -13.68 -27.70
C GLN A 125 -18.41 -12.24 -27.35
N PRO A 126 -19.74 -11.94 -27.26
CA PRO A 126 -20.21 -10.65 -26.75
C PRO A 126 -19.77 -10.44 -25.29
N VAL A 127 -19.73 -9.19 -24.84
CA VAL A 127 -19.25 -8.82 -23.49
C VAL A 127 -20.19 -9.42 -22.45
N LEU A 128 -19.84 -10.60 -21.95
CA LEU A 128 -20.54 -11.35 -20.92
C LEU A 128 -19.62 -11.50 -19.72
N ARG A 129 -20.23 -11.64 -18.54
CA ARG A 129 -19.48 -11.92 -17.31
C ARG A 129 -18.82 -13.29 -17.41
N LEU A 130 -17.50 -13.32 -17.33
CA LEU A 130 -16.74 -14.56 -17.27
C LEU A 130 -16.79 -15.08 -15.82
N SER A 131 -17.07 -16.38 -15.66
CA SER A 131 -16.95 -17.04 -14.36
C SER A 131 -15.47 -17.14 -13.97
N PRO A 132 -15.11 -17.14 -12.67
CA PRO A 132 -13.76 -17.43 -12.22
C PRO A 132 -13.18 -18.72 -12.83
N ASP A 133 -13.99 -19.78 -12.92
CA ASP A 133 -13.58 -21.05 -13.51
C ASP A 133 -13.25 -20.95 -15.02
N ASP A 134 -13.91 -20.03 -15.73
CA ASP A 134 -13.65 -19.79 -17.14
C ASP A 134 -12.37 -18.98 -17.32
N ILE A 135 -12.12 -17.99 -16.45
CA ILE A 135 -10.89 -17.18 -16.44
C ILE A 135 -9.68 -18.09 -16.20
N ASP A 136 -9.73 -18.95 -15.20
CA ASP A 136 -8.65 -19.90 -14.88
C ASP A 136 -8.41 -20.89 -16.02
N ARG A 137 -9.47 -21.35 -16.67
CA ARG A 137 -9.37 -22.23 -17.85
C ARG A 137 -8.66 -21.53 -19.02
N TYR A 138 -9.04 -20.28 -19.34
CA TYR A 138 -8.37 -19.54 -20.40
C TYR A 138 -6.93 -19.19 -20.04
N LEU A 139 -6.65 -18.82 -18.79
CA LEU A 139 -5.31 -18.47 -18.34
C LEU A 139 -4.35 -19.67 -18.40
N SER A 140 -4.77 -20.82 -17.87
CA SER A 140 -4.00 -22.07 -17.93
C SER A 140 -3.76 -22.53 -19.38
N ARG A 141 -4.73 -22.32 -20.27
CA ARG A 141 -4.58 -22.62 -21.69
C ARG A 141 -3.55 -21.72 -22.38
N ILE A 142 -3.57 -20.43 -22.06
CA ILE A 142 -2.60 -19.46 -22.60
C ILE A 142 -1.18 -19.75 -22.06
N GLU A 143 -1.04 -20.13 -20.80
CA GLU A 143 0.24 -20.53 -20.20
C GLU A 143 0.80 -21.78 -20.88
N ALA A 144 -0.04 -22.80 -21.13
CA ALA A 144 0.35 -24.01 -21.83
C ALA A 144 0.84 -23.80 -23.27
N LEU A 145 0.46 -22.69 -23.91
CA LEU A 145 0.96 -22.30 -25.24
C LEU A 145 2.31 -21.59 -25.19
N GLY A 146 2.66 -20.98 -24.06
CA GLY A 146 3.93 -20.26 -23.88
C GLY A 146 5.09 -21.15 -23.43
N ASP A 147 4.81 -22.34 -22.89
CA ASP A 147 5.82 -23.31 -22.41
C ASP A 147 6.37 -24.23 -23.53
N ARG A 148 5.97 -24.02 -24.78
CA ARG A 148 6.53 -24.70 -25.97
C ARG A 148 7.52 -23.81 -26.69
#